data_AF-A0A483CU77-F1
#
_entry.id   AF-A0A483CU77-F1
#
_cell.length_a   1.000
_cell.length_b   1.000
_cell.length_c   1.000
_cell.angle_alpha   90.00
_cell.angle_beta   90.00
_cell.angle_gamma   90.00
#
_symmetry.space_group_name_H-M   'P 1'
#
loop_
_entity.id
_entity.type
_entity.pdbx_description
1 polymer ?
#
loop_
_entity_poly.entity_id
_entity_poly.type
_entity_poly.pdbx_seq_one_letter_code
_entity_poly.pdbx_strand_id
1 'polypeptide(L)'
;MPYKYAIEIFYSDEDEGFIAVVPELPGCSAFGATEEEALEEVKVAIELWMTVARQEGRDIPEPSGRERLRDLLMDKSAPCEPRETA
;
A
#
# COMPACT_ATOMS: atom_id res chain seq x y z
N MET A 1 -18.32 2.43 0.76
CA MET A 1 -18.12 1.16 0.02
C MET A 1 -16.65 0.85 0.12
N PRO A 2 -16.21 -0.37 0.49
CA PRO A 2 -14.78 -0.62 0.62
C PRO A 2 -14.11 -0.57 -0.76
N TYR A 3 -13.25 0.42 -0.97
CA TYR A 3 -12.40 0.51 -2.15
C TYR A 3 -11.33 -0.60 -2.09
N LYS A 4 -11.00 -1.19 -3.25
CA LYS A 4 -10.14 -2.39 -3.33
C LYS A 4 -8.71 -2.07 -3.76
N TYR A 5 -8.09 -1.04 -3.18
CA TYR A 5 -6.71 -0.70 -3.49
C TYR A 5 -5.71 -1.56 -2.70
N ALA A 6 -4.54 -1.82 -3.30
CA ALA A 6 -3.42 -2.38 -2.56
C ALA A 6 -2.86 -1.34 -1.60
N ILE A 7 -2.55 -1.78 -0.38
CA ILE A 7 -1.90 -0.99 0.66
C ILE A 7 -0.59 -1.69 0.96
N GLU A 8 0.51 -0.95 0.83
CA GLU A 8 1.83 -1.39 1.26
C GLU A 8 2.13 -0.74 2.60
N ILE A 9 2.54 -1.55 3.59
CA ILE A 9 2.88 -1.08 4.93
C ILE A 9 4.32 -1.49 5.20
N PHE A 10 5.13 -0.53 5.64
CA PHE A 10 6.53 -0.75 5.98
C PHE A 10 6.92 0.11 7.17
N TYR A 11 7.95 -0.31 7.91
CA TYR A 11 8.52 0.50 8.99
C TYR A 11 9.48 1.54 8.41
N SER A 12 9.41 2.77 8.90
CA SER A 12 10.32 3.88 8.57
C SER A 12 11.16 4.21 9.80
N ASP A 13 12.48 4.05 9.70
CA ASP A 13 13.42 4.50 10.74
C ASP A 13 13.43 6.03 10.86
N GLU A 14 13.10 6.78 9.80
CA GLU A 14 13.06 8.25 9.83
C GLU A 14 11.84 8.78 10.59
N ASP A 15 10.70 8.09 10.48
CA ASP A 15 9.45 8.46 11.16
C ASP A 15 9.24 7.70 12.48
N GLU A 16 10.17 6.79 12.83
CA GLU A 16 10.11 5.90 13.99
C GLU A 16 8.76 5.15 14.10
N GLY A 17 8.18 4.74 12.97
CA GLY A 17 6.86 4.10 12.92
C GLY A 17 6.51 3.50 11.57
N PHE A 18 5.26 3.07 11.41
CA PHE A 18 4.78 2.42 10.19
C PHE A 18 4.17 3.42 9.22
N ILE A 19 4.58 3.30 7.97
CA ILE A 19 4.05 4.08 6.85
C ILE A 19 3.21 3.15 5.99
N ALA A 20 1.96 3.53 5.77
CA ALA A 20 1.04 2.87 4.86
C ALA A 20 0.86 3.73 3.60
N VAL A 21 1.16 3.18 2.42
CA VAL A 21 1.02 3.86 1.14
C VAL A 21 0.08 3.10 0.22
N VAL A 22 -0.64 3.85 -0.62
CA VAL A 22 -1.50 3.30 -1.68
C VAL A 22 -0.85 3.63 -3.02
N PRO A 23 -0.07 2.70 -3.63
CA PRO A 23 0.71 2.99 -4.84
C PRO A 23 -0.13 3.43 -6.05
N GLU A 24 -1.42 3.15 -5.99
CA GLU A 24 -2.40 3.43 -7.04
C GLU A 24 -3.01 4.83 -6.91
N LEU A 25 -2.98 5.40 -5.70
CA LEU A 25 -3.51 6.72 -5.39
C LEU A 25 -2.34 7.66 -5.07
N PRO A 26 -1.86 8.47 -6.03
CA PRO A 26 -0.70 9.30 -5.83
C PRO A 26 -0.92 10.29 -4.68
N GLY A 27 0.02 10.30 -3.73
CA GLY A 27 -0.02 11.12 -2.52
C GLY A 27 -0.95 10.59 -1.43
N CYS A 28 -1.54 9.40 -1.58
CA CYS A 28 -2.31 8.76 -0.52
C CYS A 28 -1.39 7.89 0.34
N SER A 29 -1.06 8.41 1.52
CA SER A 29 -0.28 7.74 2.54
C SER A 29 -0.77 8.09 3.93
N ALA A 30 -0.45 7.25 4.90
CA ALA A 30 -0.70 7.49 6.30
C ALA A 30 0.44 6.92 7.16
N PHE A 31 0.50 7.40 8.41
CA PHE A 31 1.45 6.96 9.41
C PHE A 31 0.69 6.36 10.59
N GLY A 32 1.32 5.42 11.29
CA GLY A 32 0.87 4.97 12.60
C GLY A 32 2.01 4.36 13.41
N ALA A 33 1.89 4.38 14.74
CA ALA A 33 2.87 3.75 15.62
C ALA A 33 2.91 2.21 15.47
N THR A 34 1.82 1.61 14.96
CA THR A 34 1.70 0.18 14.65
C THR A 34 1.21 -0.04 13.22
N GLU A 35 1.37 -1.26 12.71
CA GLU A 35 0.82 -1.67 11.42
C GLU A 35 -0.70 -1.48 11.35
N GLU A 36 -1.40 -1.80 12.45
CA GLU A 36 -2.85 -1.63 12.55
C GLU A 36 -3.26 -0.15 12.50
N GLU A 37 -2.55 0.71 13.23
CA GLU A 37 -2.82 2.15 13.25
C GLU A 37 -2.61 2.76 11.87
N ALA A 38 -1.49 2.44 11.22
CA ALA A 38 -1.21 2.91 9.87
C ALA A 38 -2.27 2.42 8.86
N LEU A 39 -2.77 1.18 9.03
CA LEU A 39 -3.84 0.61 8.21
C LEU A 39 -5.20 1.28 8.45
N GLU A 40 -5.51 1.70 9.68
CA GLU A 40 -6.73 2.45 9.98
C GLU A 40 -6.68 3.85 9.35
N GLU A 41 -5.56 4.56 9.55
CA GLU A 41 -5.38 5.92 9.05
C GLU A 41 -5.37 5.96 7.51
N VAL A 42 -4.73 5.00 6.83
CA VAL A 42 -4.71 4.97 5.36
C VAL A 42 -6.10 4.72 4.77
N LYS A 43 -6.99 3.97 5.45
CA LYS A 43 -8.38 3.81 5.01
C LYS A 43 -9.14 5.13 5.03
N VAL A 44 -8.89 5.96 6.04
CA VAL A 44 -9.45 7.32 6.12
C VAL A 44 -8.87 8.18 5.00
N ALA A 45 -7.56 8.10 4.77
CA ALA A 45 -6.90 8.83 3.69
C ALA A 45 -7.47 8.46 2.31
N ILE A 46 -7.80 7.19 2.05
CA ILE A 46 -8.44 6.74 0.80
C ILE A 46 -9.82 7.40 0.63
N GLU A 47 -10.66 7.41 1.67
CA GLU A 47 -12.00 8.03 1.60
C GLU A 47 -11.91 9.54 1.33
N LEU A 48 -10.95 10.22 1.97
CA LEU A 48 -10.69 11.65 1.75
C LEU A 48 -10.18 11.91 0.33
N TRP A 49 -9.21 11.12 -0.14
CA TRP A 49 -8.68 11.21 -1.50
C TRP A 49 -9.80 11.08 -2.53
N MET A 50 -10.69 10.10 -2.35
CA MET A 50 -11.87 9.89 -3.20
C MET A 50 -12.83 11.07 -3.20
N THR A 51 -13.04 11.67 -2.03
CA THR A 51 -13.93 12.83 -1.88
C THR A 51 -13.37 14.02 -2.66
N VAL A 52 -12.07 14.32 -2.48
CA VAL A 52 -11.40 15.42 -3.18
C VAL A 52 -11.34 15.16 -4.69
N ALA A 53 -10.98 13.94 -5.11
CA ALA A 53 -10.92 13.59 -6.52
C ALA A 53 -12.27 13.80 -7.23
N ARG A 54 -13.38 13.42 -6.59
CA ARG A 54 -14.73 13.67 -7.13
C ARG A 54 -15.08 15.16 -7.17
N GLN A 55 -14.72 15.93 -6.16
CA GLN A 55 -15.00 17.37 -6.10
C GLN A 55 -14.23 18.15 -7.16
N GLU A 56 -12.99 17.75 -7.44
CA GLU A 56 -12.13 18.40 -8.42
C GLU A 56 -12.27 17.80 -9.83
N GLY A 57 -13.11 16.78 -10.01
CA GLY A 57 -13.29 16.11 -11.30
C GLY A 57 -12.02 15.40 -11.79
N ARG A 58 -11.18 14.94 -10.86
CA ARG A 58 -9.98 14.14 -11.17
C ARG A 58 -10.39 12.73 -11.58
N ASP A 59 -9.61 12.14 -12.47
CA ASP A 59 -9.76 10.74 -12.85
C ASP A 59 -9.40 9.83 -11.66
N ILE A 60 -10.27 8.87 -11.36
CA ILE A 60 -10.08 7.93 -10.25
C ILE A 60 -9.50 6.64 -10.83
N PRO A 61 -8.24 6.29 -10.53
CA PRO A 61 -7.62 5.11 -11.10
C PRO A 61 -8.30 3.83 -10.58
N GLU A 62 -8.45 2.85 -11.47
CA GLU A 62 -9.03 1.56 -11.13
C GLU A 62 -8.11 0.71 -10.25
N PRO A 63 -8.64 0.02 -9.23
CA PRO A 63 -7.86 -0.85 -8.36
C PRO A 63 -7.30 -2.06 -9.13
N SER A 64 -6.00 -2.05 -9.37
CA SER A 64 -5.16 -3.07 -10.01
C SER A 64 -4.23 -3.78 -9.01
N GLY A 65 -4.28 -3.41 -7.73
CA GLY A 65 -3.39 -3.95 -6.69
C GLY A 65 -3.31 -5.47 -6.61
N ARG A 66 -4.44 -6.17 -6.80
CA ARG A 66 -4.47 -7.65 -6.85
C ARG A 66 -3.70 -8.22 -8.04
N GLU A 67 -3.77 -7.56 -9.20
CA GLU A 67 -3.08 -8.01 -10.40
C GLU A 67 -1.56 -7.83 -10.26
N ARG A 68 -1.12 -6.68 -9.75
CA ARG A 68 0.31 -6.43 -9.44
C ARG A 68 0.91 -7.45 -8.47
N LEU A 69 0.19 -7.79 -7.40
CA LEU A 69 0.62 -8.81 -6.44
C LEU A 69 0.58 -10.22 -7.03
N ARG A 70 -0.30 -10.47 -8.01
CA ARG A 70 -0.47 -11.77 -8.64
C ARG A 70 0.80 -12.23 -9.34
N ASP A 71 1.45 -11.33 -10.07
CA ASP A 71 2.67 -11.62 -10.81
C ASP A 71 3.82 -12.04 -9.88
N LEU A 72 3.96 -11.37 -8.72
CA LEU A 72 4.96 -11.72 -7.70
C LEU A 72 4.66 -13.07 -7.03
N LEU A 73 3.39 -13.37 -6.75
CA LEU A 73 2.99 -14.60 -6.06
C LEU A 73 2.98 -15.83 -6.99
N MET A 74 2.98 -15.64 -8.31
CA MET A 74 2.96 -16.72 -9.30
C MET A 74 4.35 -17.15 -9.78
N ASP A 75 5.43 -16.44 -9.40
CA ASP A 75 6.81 -16.90 -9.62
C ASP A 75 7.17 -18.03 -8.65
N LYS A 76 6.74 -19.24 -9.01
CA LYS A 76 7.37 -20.46 -8.51
C LYS A 76 8.72 -20.62 -9.24
N SER A 77 9.84 -20.13 -8.69
CA SER A 77 11.14 -20.84 -8.63
C SER A 77 12.35 -19.92 -8.37
N ALA A 78 12.45 -19.32 -7.18
CA ALA A 78 13.77 -19.07 -6.62
C ALA A 78 14.18 -20.31 -5.80
N PRO A 79 15.11 -21.17 -6.27
CA PRO A 79 15.73 -22.15 -5.39
C PRO A 79 16.41 -21.38 -4.25
N CYS A 80 16.16 -21.81 -3.02
CA CYS A 80 16.88 -21.34 -1.85
C CYS A 80 18.36 -21.72 -2.04
N GLU A 81 19.18 -20.80 -2.54
CA GLU A 81 20.62 -21.00 -2.61
C GLU A 81 21.15 -21.04 -1.17
N PRO A 82 21.84 -22.11 -0.76
CA PRO A 82 22.39 -22.18 0.59
C PRO A 82 23.45 -21.08 0.74
N ARG A 83 23.23 -20.16 1.69
CA ARG A 83 24.29 -19.24 2.14
C ARG A 83 25.50 -20.07 2.55
N GLU A 84 26.59 -19.94 1.80
CA GLU A 84 27.91 -20.41 2.24
C GLU A 84 28.30 -19.60 3.48
N THR A 85 28.31 -20.25 4.63
CA THR A 85 28.92 -19.72 5.85
C THR A 85 30.43 -19.78 5.69
N ALA A 86 31.08 -18.61 5.62
CA ALA A 86 32.54 -18.47 5.71
C ALA A 86 33.00 -18.54 7.17
#